data_AF-D2W0V8-F1
#
_entry.id   AF-D2W0V8-F1
#
_cell.length_a   1.000
_cell.length_b   1.000
_cell.length_c   1.000
_cell.angle_alpha   90.00
_cell.angle_beta   90.00
_cell.angle_gamma   90.00
#
_symmetry.space_group_name_H-M   'P 1'
#
loop_
_entity.id
_entity.type
_entity.pdbx_description
1 polymer ?
#
loop_
_entity_poly.entity_id
_entity_poly.type
_entity_poly.pdbx_seq_one_letter_code
_entity_poly.pdbx_strand_id
1 'polypeptide(L)'
;MASQPRVILSPESLAFVYQFLPDDKTRSNFEKTCLKFRNVCLEEEVLDLQRIMELENRYLQSPWSEEGVPEEVIEMVECKIGYKLPFHLREFIKITNGRRINLQEEMDENSKDLMGSHWSWLNAFQDWRFHSPQKVQIGFIDSSTRTMTGGSGLFIDLKSGMLSDGLKSLRMNFKQWMQSSCSGKQVNLFNVQKVLSNEKDLRTLLKQYGYLYEYLTESQKNDKKLINLAIQSYPILQFAPNSIRNEKSIVQLAIKYHTENYTHISDPLKKDKDILKQFIERGSLSSIPSELINNDLILESLKNGSIVDENILRKSTTSDEFLIKLIGIVKPSSNPAVGNFLTQLSKESKLSEKVLKQIIESDPASMSIIGLGDKIQMNKKVALKIFESTLYDNSHSIMLFTNLPKDLQSDKEIAEKAVLSNFDIYPTLDETLKKDRPFNLQLLTNWLKHSNSYSNTFSQLKPLYDFWGQDETFLRLAFNTSPEFVIDFPKLLAESFINSLQCHFGKLSFGEILKIESPYEAYRLAVRRNKSHPAHDLVEAKDTLKDIRMALPKEDDPETLADIRQSLLSSVWYDYW
;
A
#
# COMPACT_ATOMS: atom_id res chain seq x y z
N MET A 1 -9.67 -3.38 20.01
CA MET A 1 -9.79 -4.67 20.73
C MET A 1 -8.56 -5.48 20.37
N ALA A 2 -7.90 -6.15 21.31
CA ALA A 2 -7.15 -7.35 20.95
C ALA A 2 -8.18 -8.25 20.26
N SER A 3 -7.98 -8.50 18.97
CA SER A 3 -8.84 -9.37 18.17
C SER A 3 -8.98 -10.67 18.94
N GLN A 4 -10.18 -10.98 19.43
CA GLN A 4 -10.48 -12.36 19.76
C GLN A 4 -10.09 -13.17 18.52
N PRO A 5 -9.30 -14.25 18.65
CA PRO A 5 -8.97 -15.07 17.50
C PRO A 5 -10.31 -15.48 16.92
N ARG A 6 -10.59 -15.02 15.69
CA ARG A 6 -11.73 -15.54 14.95
C ARG A 6 -11.43 -17.03 14.83
N VAL A 7 -12.14 -17.85 15.59
CA VAL A 7 -12.15 -19.29 15.39
C VAL A 7 -12.91 -19.50 14.09
N ILE A 8 -12.21 -19.28 12.98
CA ILE A 8 -12.70 -19.60 11.65
C ILE A 8 -12.39 -21.07 11.50
N LEU A 9 -13.44 -21.91 11.45
CA LEU A 9 -13.30 -23.25 10.89
C LEU A 9 -12.84 -23.04 9.45
N SER A 10 -11.56 -23.29 9.21
CA SER A 10 -10.99 -23.07 7.89
C SER A 10 -11.56 -24.12 6.92
N PRO A 11 -11.63 -23.83 5.61
CA PRO A 11 -12.03 -24.83 4.62
C PRO A 11 -11.22 -26.13 4.75
N GLU A 12 -9.94 -26.02 5.13
CA GLU A 12 -9.04 -27.15 5.38
C GLU A 12 -9.48 -27.98 6.60
N SER A 13 -10.02 -27.34 7.64
CA SER A 13 -10.54 -28.01 8.83
C SER A 13 -11.79 -28.85 8.49
N LEU A 14 -12.69 -28.30 7.67
CA LEU A 14 -13.87 -29.03 7.18
C LEU A 14 -13.48 -30.15 6.21
N ALA A 15 -12.49 -29.93 5.36
CA ALA A 15 -11.93 -30.96 4.48
C ALA A 15 -11.32 -32.12 5.26
N PHE A 16 -10.59 -31.82 6.35
CA PHE A 16 -10.07 -32.84 7.26
C PHE A 16 -11.20 -33.67 7.85
N VAL A 17 -12.22 -33.04 8.46
CA VAL A 17 -13.39 -33.76 9.01
C VAL A 17 -14.06 -34.64 7.94
N TYR A 18 -14.22 -34.14 6.72
CA TYR A 18 -14.83 -34.87 5.62
C TYR A 18 -14.07 -36.13 5.22
N GLN A 19 -12.73 -36.11 5.28
CA GLN A 19 -11.87 -37.25 4.96
C GLN A 19 -12.02 -38.42 5.94
N PHE A 20 -12.30 -38.15 7.22
CA PHE A 20 -12.50 -39.19 8.25
C PHE A 20 -13.91 -39.78 8.27
N LEU A 21 -14.83 -39.31 7.41
CA LEU A 21 -16.16 -39.88 7.29
C LEU A 21 -16.08 -41.25 6.57
N PRO A 22 -16.64 -42.32 7.16
CA PRO A 22 -16.34 -43.71 6.81
C PRO A 22 -16.97 -44.18 5.48
N ASP A 23 -18.02 -43.52 5.01
CA ASP A 23 -18.80 -43.94 3.84
C ASP A 23 -19.49 -42.75 3.14
N ASP A 24 -19.92 -42.97 1.89
CA ASP A 24 -20.53 -41.94 1.04
C ASP A 24 -21.87 -41.43 1.58
N LYS A 25 -22.63 -42.26 2.30
CA LYS A 25 -23.88 -41.83 2.94
C LYS A 25 -23.61 -40.86 4.07
N THR A 26 -22.58 -41.12 4.88
CA THR A 26 -22.15 -40.24 5.97
C THR A 26 -21.58 -38.92 5.42
N ARG A 27 -20.79 -38.97 4.34
CA ARG A 27 -20.30 -37.78 3.61
C ARG A 27 -21.44 -36.94 3.04
N SER A 28 -22.40 -37.56 2.37
CA SER A 28 -23.59 -36.87 1.83
C SER A 28 -24.42 -36.22 2.94
N ASN A 29 -24.57 -36.88 4.09
CA ASN A 29 -25.26 -36.30 5.24
C ASN A 29 -24.51 -35.10 5.83
N PHE A 30 -23.19 -35.16 5.88
CA PHE A 30 -22.36 -34.03 6.31
C PHE A 30 -22.49 -32.83 5.36
N GLU A 31 -22.43 -33.04 4.05
CA GLU A 31 -22.66 -31.98 3.04
C GLU A 31 -24.02 -31.33 3.20
N LYS A 32 -25.09 -32.14 3.29
CA LYS A 32 -26.46 -31.65 3.50
C LYS A 32 -26.58 -30.86 4.80
N THR A 33 -25.89 -31.28 5.86
CA THR A 33 -25.87 -30.59 7.15
C THR A 33 -25.15 -29.25 7.03
N CYS A 34 -23.99 -29.20 6.36
CA CYS A 34 -23.27 -27.96 6.11
C CYS A 34 -24.09 -26.98 5.26
N LEU A 35 -24.77 -27.47 4.23
CA LEU A 35 -25.66 -26.66 3.40
C LEU A 35 -26.86 -26.13 4.19
N LYS A 36 -27.51 -26.97 5.01
CA LYS A 36 -28.59 -26.53 5.90
C LYS A 36 -28.11 -25.49 6.90
N PHE A 37 -26.95 -25.72 7.53
CA PHE A 37 -26.38 -24.77 8.47
C PHE A 37 -26.08 -23.43 7.79
N ARG A 38 -25.48 -23.45 6.60
CA ARG A 38 -25.27 -22.24 5.78
C ARG A 38 -26.58 -21.51 5.49
N ASN A 39 -27.63 -22.23 5.10
CA ASN A 39 -28.94 -21.63 4.83
C ASN A 39 -29.53 -20.96 6.07
N VAL A 40 -29.46 -21.63 7.23
CA VAL A 40 -29.90 -21.04 8.52
C VAL A 40 -29.09 -19.78 8.85
N CYS A 41 -27.77 -19.79 8.65
CA CYS A 41 -26.96 -18.59 8.85
C CYS A 41 -27.36 -17.45 7.91
N LEU A 42 -27.67 -17.75 6.64
CA LEU A 42 -28.13 -16.75 5.68
C LEU A 42 -29.52 -16.22 6.06
N GLU A 43 -30.44 -17.08 6.49
CA GLU A 43 -31.78 -16.69 6.97
C GLU A 43 -31.69 -15.74 8.18
N GLU A 44 -30.86 -16.08 9.17
CA GLU A 44 -30.60 -15.18 10.31
C GLU A 44 -29.98 -13.85 9.87
N GLU A 45 -29.08 -13.87 8.88
CA GLU A 45 -28.47 -12.63 8.34
C GLU A 45 -29.49 -11.75 7.59
N VAL A 46 -30.44 -12.35 6.86
CA VAL A 46 -31.58 -11.63 6.25
C VAL A 46 -32.46 -11.01 7.34
N LEU A 47 -32.81 -11.78 8.37
CA LEU A 47 -33.66 -11.31 9.46
C LEU A 47 -33.01 -10.16 10.23
N ASP A 48 -31.70 -10.24 10.49
CA ASP A 48 -30.95 -9.17 11.13
C ASP A 48 -30.95 -7.88 10.28
N LEU A 49 -30.77 -8.01 8.96
CA LEU A 49 -30.84 -6.88 8.04
C LEU A 49 -32.22 -6.23 8.03
N GLN A 50 -33.27 -7.03 7.84
CA GLN A 50 -34.65 -6.55 7.86
C GLN A 50 -34.98 -5.85 9.17
N ARG A 51 -34.60 -6.45 10.31
CA ARG A 51 -34.85 -5.88 11.62
C ARG A 51 -34.19 -4.52 11.83
N ILE A 52 -32.93 -4.35 11.39
CA ILE A 52 -32.22 -3.08 11.49
C ILE A 52 -32.87 -2.04 10.57
N MET A 53 -33.17 -2.42 9.34
CA MET A 53 -33.78 -1.54 8.35
C MET A 53 -35.18 -1.06 8.77
N GLU A 54 -36.06 -1.97 9.17
CA GLU A 54 -37.39 -1.62 9.69
C GLU A 54 -37.32 -0.74 10.93
N LEU A 55 -36.35 -1.02 11.81
CA LEU A 55 -36.12 -0.22 12.99
C LEU A 55 -35.70 1.20 12.61
N GLU A 56 -34.72 1.37 11.74
CA GLU A 56 -34.31 2.68 11.24
C GLU A 56 -35.49 3.40 10.62
N ASN A 57 -36.19 2.74 9.68
CA ASN A 57 -37.29 3.31 8.94
C ASN A 57 -38.41 3.87 9.84
N ARG A 58 -38.71 3.16 10.93
CA ARG A 58 -39.71 3.59 11.94
C ARG A 58 -39.40 4.94 12.56
N TYR A 59 -38.11 5.28 12.67
CA TYR A 59 -37.63 6.47 13.37
C TYR A 59 -37.03 7.52 12.44
N LEU A 60 -36.89 7.27 11.14
CA LEU A 60 -36.46 8.30 10.20
C LEU A 60 -37.45 9.48 10.20
N GLN A 61 -36.93 10.70 10.07
CA GLN A 61 -37.74 11.89 9.86
C GLN A 61 -38.56 11.76 8.58
N SER A 62 -37.94 11.18 7.54
CA SER A 62 -38.56 10.83 6.27
C SER A 62 -38.40 9.30 6.05
N PRO A 63 -39.39 8.48 6.43
CA PRO A 63 -39.38 7.04 6.19
C PRO A 63 -39.33 6.69 4.70
N TRP A 64 -38.75 5.53 4.36
CA TRP A 64 -38.89 4.88 3.06
C TRP A 64 -40.37 4.60 2.79
N SER A 65 -40.84 5.10 1.66
CA SER A 65 -42.20 4.90 1.16
C SER A 65 -42.23 4.05 -0.11
N GLU A 66 -41.08 3.75 -0.71
CA GLU A 66 -41.00 2.91 -1.91
C GLU A 66 -41.12 1.41 -1.57
N GLU A 67 -41.84 0.68 -2.41
CA GLU A 67 -41.83 -0.79 -2.36
C GLU A 67 -40.47 -1.32 -2.78
N GLY A 68 -40.09 -2.48 -2.25
CA GLY A 68 -38.90 -3.21 -2.66
C GLY A 68 -38.99 -3.73 -4.10
N VAL A 69 -37.83 -4.02 -4.68
CA VAL A 69 -37.74 -4.61 -6.01
C VAL A 69 -38.14 -6.09 -5.94
N PRO A 70 -39.12 -6.55 -6.76
CA PRO A 70 -39.50 -7.96 -6.81
C PRO A 70 -38.33 -8.87 -7.21
N GLU A 71 -38.30 -10.08 -6.66
CA GLU A 71 -37.23 -11.07 -6.89
C GLU A 71 -37.04 -11.34 -8.40
N GLU A 72 -38.14 -11.42 -9.15
CA GLU A 72 -38.15 -11.72 -10.58
C GLU A 72 -37.44 -10.61 -11.39
N VAL A 73 -37.57 -9.36 -10.95
CA VAL A 73 -36.92 -8.21 -11.58
C VAL A 73 -35.42 -8.24 -11.32
N ILE A 74 -35.02 -8.56 -10.09
CA ILE A 74 -33.61 -8.71 -9.72
C ILE A 74 -32.97 -9.84 -10.53
N GLU A 75 -33.61 -11.01 -10.58
CA GLU A 75 -33.13 -12.17 -11.34
C GLU A 75 -33.01 -11.88 -12.83
N MET A 76 -33.97 -11.16 -13.41
CA MET A 76 -33.89 -10.73 -14.81
C MET A 76 -32.65 -9.86 -15.06
N VAL A 77 -32.34 -8.92 -14.17
CA VAL A 77 -31.15 -8.07 -14.29
C VAL A 77 -29.86 -8.90 -14.14
N GLU A 78 -29.79 -9.76 -13.13
CA GLU A 78 -28.64 -10.65 -12.91
C GLU A 78 -28.39 -11.57 -14.13
N CYS A 79 -29.45 -12.10 -14.73
CA CYS A 79 -29.36 -12.90 -15.95
C CYS A 79 -28.83 -12.10 -17.15
N LYS A 80 -29.24 -10.83 -17.29
CA LYS A 80 -28.77 -9.95 -18.38
C LYS A 80 -27.30 -9.57 -18.22
N ILE A 81 -26.84 -9.30 -16.99
CA ILE A 81 -25.46 -8.85 -16.73
C ILE A 81 -24.47 -10.01 -16.58
N GLY A 82 -24.96 -11.23 -16.30
CA GLY A 82 -24.12 -12.42 -16.11
C GLY A 82 -23.41 -12.49 -14.75
N TYR A 83 -23.83 -11.67 -13.79
CA TYR A 83 -23.30 -11.62 -12.42
C TYR A 83 -24.44 -11.55 -11.41
N LYS A 84 -24.27 -12.20 -10.25
CA LYS A 84 -25.17 -12.07 -9.10
C LYS A 84 -24.85 -10.80 -8.33
N LEU A 85 -25.87 -10.12 -7.81
CA LEU A 85 -25.67 -8.98 -6.93
C LEU A 85 -25.11 -9.46 -5.58
N PRO A 86 -24.22 -8.69 -4.94
CA PRO A 86 -23.74 -9.02 -3.60
C PRO A 86 -24.88 -9.17 -2.61
N PHE A 87 -24.85 -10.24 -1.81
CA PHE A 87 -25.95 -10.68 -0.93
C PHE A 87 -26.63 -9.53 -0.17
N HIS A 88 -25.86 -8.73 0.58
CA HIS A 88 -26.40 -7.64 1.38
C HIS A 88 -27.05 -6.53 0.54
N LEU A 89 -26.52 -6.23 -0.65
CA LEU A 89 -27.12 -5.27 -1.57
C LEU A 89 -28.42 -5.83 -2.16
N ARG A 90 -28.41 -7.12 -2.51
CA ARG A 90 -29.56 -7.83 -3.06
C ARG A 90 -30.72 -7.85 -2.08
N GLU A 91 -30.47 -8.20 -0.82
CA GLU A 91 -31.52 -8.21 0.21
C GLU A 91 -31.99 -6.80 0.57
N PHE A 92 -31.09 -5.81 0.55
CA PHE A 92 -31.46 -4.40 0.74
C PHE A 92 -32.47 -3.92 -0.31
N ILE A 93 -32.24 -4.20 -1.60
CA ILE A 93 -33.14 -3.71 -2.66
C ILE A 93 -34.52 -4.39 -2.64
N LYS A 94 -34.67 -5.56 -2.01
CA LYS A 94 -35.97 -6.21 -1.80
C LYS A 94 -36.80 -5.57 -0.71
N ILE A 95 -36.17 -4.80 0.18
CA ILE A 95 -36.84 -4.07 1.26
C ILE A 95 -37.23 -2.68 0.76
N THR A 96 -36.39 -2.07 -0.07
CA THR A 96 -36.61 -0.72 -0.64
C THR A 96 -35.97 -0.64 -2.02
N ASN A 97 -36.61 0.03 -2.97
CA ASN A 97 -36.04 0.26 -4.30
C ASN A 97 -34.81 1.21 -4.32
N GLY A 98 -34.25 1.57 -3.17
CA GLY A 98 -33.31 2.68 -3.03
C GLY A 98 -34.07 3.98 -2.72
N ARG A 99 -33.37 5.12 -2.68
CA ARG A 99 -34.00 6.41 -2.37
C ARG A 99 -34.11 7.32 -3.58
N ARG A 100 -35.33 7.74 -3.90
CA ARG A 100 -35.57 8.76 -4.93
C ARG A 100 -35.31 10.15 -4.36
N ILE A 101 -34.28 10.84 -4.85
CA ILE A 101 -34.12 12.29 -4.60
C ILE A 101 -34.66 13.02 -5.83
N ASN A 102 -35.88 13.55 -5.73
CA ASN A 102 -36.46 14.39 -6.79
C ASN A 102 -35.77 15.76 -6.78
N LEU A 103 -34.96 16.05 -7.80
CA LEU A 103 -34.31 17.35 -7.99
C LEU A 103 -35.09 18.29 -8.94
N GLN A 104 -36.15 17.80 -9.59
CA GLN A 104 -36.89 18.51 -10.65
C GLN A 104 -38.21 19.15 -10.18
N GLU A 105 -38.76 18.70 -9.06
CA GLU A 105 -39.89 19.35 -8.39
C GLU A 105 -39.34 20.13 -7.19
N GLU A 106 -39.99 21.23 -6.78
CA GLU A 106 -39.63 21.99 -5.58
C GLU A 106 -39.24 21.00 -4.48
N MET A 107 -37.96 21.00 -4.05
CA MET A 107 -37.49 20.05 -3.04
C MET A 107 -38.48 20.08 -1.88
N ASP A 108 -39.22 18.98 -1.69
CA ASP A 108 -40.10 18.88 -0.54
C ASP A 108 -39.25 19.08 0.72
N GLU A 109 -39.83 19.67 1.77
CA GLU A 109 -39.08 19.95 3.00
C GLU A 109 -38.45 18.65 3.57
N ASN A 110 -39.11 17.51 3.33
CA ASN A 110 -38.67 16.16 3.73
C ASN A 110 -37.38 15.67 3.03
N SER A 111 -37.06 16.15 1.83
CA SER A 111 -35.86 15.79 1.06
C SER A 111 -34.63 16.63 1.45
N LYS A 112 -34.84 17.81 2.04
CA LYS A 112 -33.74 18.67 2.53
C LYS A 112 -33.08 18.08 3.77
N ASP A 113 -33.85 17.42 4.63
CA ASP A 113 -33.40 16.82 5.90
C ASP A 113 -32.51 15.58 5.72
N LEU A 114 -32.40 15.05 4.50
CA LEU A 114 -31.60 13.87 4.18
C LEU A 114 -30.31 14.20 3.42
N MET A 115 -30.15 15.47 3.01
CA MET A 115 -28.99 15.97 2.29
C MET A 115 -27.75 15.85 3.18
N GLY A 116 -26.80 14.99 2.79
CA GLY A 116 -25.59 14.72 3.57
C GLY A 116 -25.58 13.37 4.29
N SER A 117 -26.68 12.60 4.22
CA SER A 117 -26.67 11.18 4.62
C SER A 117 -26.11 10.27 3.52
N HIS A 118 -25.50 9.15 3.89
CA HIS A 118 -25.03 8.18 2.90
C HIS A 118 -26.18 7.46 2.18
N TRP A 119 -27.36 7.39 2.79
CA TRP A 119 -28.58 6.91 2.11
C TRP A 119 -28.97 7.80 0.93
N SER A 120 -28.69 9.11 1.00
CA SER A 120 -28.91 10.03 -0.12
C SER A 120 -27.99 9.76 -1.32
N TRP A 121 -26.98 8.91 -1.15
CA TRP A 121 -26.06 8.57 -2.23
C TRP A 121 -26.65 7.56 -3.19
N LEU A 122 -27.59 6.73 -2.75
CA LEU A 122 -28.17 5.68 -3.58
C LEU A 122 -29.16 6.25 -4.59
N ASN A 123 -29.15 5.67 -5.79
CA ASN A 123 -30.20 5.85 -6.78
C ASN A 123 -31.23 4.73 -6.63
N ALA A 124 -32.44 4.97 -7.16
CA ALA A 124 -33.41 3.91 -7.32
C ALA A 124 -32.84 2.79 -8.22
N PHE A 125 -33.25 1.54 -8.02
CA PHE A 125 -32.68 0.39 -8.75
C PHE A 125 -32.81 0.56 -10.28
N GLN A 126 -33.92 1.13 -10.77
CA GLN A 126 -34.11 1.41 -12.19
C GLN A 126 -33.13 2.44 -12.76
N ASP A 127 -32.52 3.27 -11.92
CA ASP A 127 -31.62 4.37 -12.29
C ASP A 127 -30.13 3.98 -12.17
N TRP A 128 -29.83 2.72 -11.85
CA TRP A 128 -28.46 2.22 -11.80
C TRP A 128 -27.83 2.16 -13.19
N ARG A 129 -26.56 2.56 -13.29
CA ARG A 129 -25.84 2.62 -14.58
C ARG A 129 -24.77 1.53 -14.65
N PHE A 130 -24.87 0.68 -15.66
CA PHE A 130 -23.95 -0.44 -15.89
C PHE A 130 -22.83 0.02 -16.83
N HIS A 131 -21.64 0.28 -16.28
CA HIS A 131 -20.47 0.70 -17.07
C HIS A 131 -19.74 -0.50 -17.69
N SER A 132 -19.76 -1.63 -17.00
CA SER A 132 -19.30 -2.93 -17.50
C SER A 132 -20.09 -4.05 -16.80
N PRO A 133 -20.00 -5.31 -17.27
CA PRO A 133 -20.66 -6.43 -16.58
C PRO A 133 -20.26 -6.59 -15.11
N GLN A 134 -19.06 -6.12 -14.74
CA GLN A 134 -18.55 -6.21 -13.37
C GLN A 134 -18.74 -4.92 -12.57
N LYS A 135 -18.92 -3.75 -13.20
CA LYS A 135 -18.93 -2.45 -12.52
C LYS A 135 -20.25 -1.73 -12.71
N VAL A 136 -20.99 -1.59 -11.62
CA VAL A 136 -22.30 -0.93 -11.60
C VAL A 136 -22.22 0.34 -10.77
N GLN A 137 -22.69 1.45 -11.32
CA GLN A 137 -22.89 2.69 -10.58
C GLN A 137 -24.27 2.65 -9.94
N ILE A 138 -24.29 2.64 -8.61
CA ILE A 138 -25.51 2.55 -7.80
C ILE A 138 -25.91 3.90 -7.19
N GLY A 139 -25.10 4.94 -7.41
CA GLY A 139 -25.29 6.23 -6.73
C GLY A 139 -24.23 7.30 -7.00
N PHE A 140 -24.26 8.35 -6.19
CA PHE A 140 -23.36 9.51 -6.18
C PHE A 140 -23.03 9.96 -4.75
N ILE A 141 -21.76 10.30 -4.49
CA ILE A 141 -21.29 10.61 -3.12
C ILE A 141 -21.57 12.07 -2.70
N ASP A 142 -22.00 12.93 -3.64
CA ASP A 142 -22.46 14.29 -3.34
C ASP A 142 -23.57 14.73 -4.32
N SER A 143 -24.60 15.38 -3.77
CA SER A 143 -25.65 16.11 -4.49
C SER A 143 -25.12 17.12 -5.51
N SER A 144 -24.02 17.84 -5.21
CA SER A 144 -23.44 18.83 -6.12
C SER A 144 -22.87 18.19 -7.39
N THR A 145 -22.44 16.94 -7.28
CA THR A 145 -21.78 16.20 -8.36
C THR A 145 -22.75 15.50 -9.32
N ARG A 146 -24.07 15.51 -9.01
CA ARG A 146 -25.11 14.90 -9.87
C ARG A 146 -25.31 15.65 -11.20
N THR A 147 -24.83 16.88 -11.32
CA THR A 147 -25.05 17.77 -12.48
C THR A 147 -23.86 17.88 -13.44
N MET A 148 -22.66 17.43 -13.04
CA MET A 148 -21.47 17.48 -13.89
C MET A 148 -21.10 16.09 -14.42
N THR A 149 -20.68 16.02 -15.69
CA THR A 149 -20.22 14.82 -16.40
C THR A 149 -18.96 14.15 -15.80
N GLY A 150 -18.56 14.51 -14.57
CA GLY A 150 -17.38 14.01 -13.86
C GLY A 150 -17.57 13.84 -12.34
N GLY A 151 -18.80 13.69 -11.84
CA GLY A 151 -19.05 13.47 -10.41
C GLY A 151 -18.50 12.15 -9.85
N SER A 152 -18.09 12.15 -8.58
CA SER A 152 -17.64 10.95 -7.83
C SER A 152 -18.80 9.97 -7.62
N GLY A 153 -19.01 9.09 -8.61
CA GLY A 153 -20.02 8.05 -8.54
C GLY A 153 -19.73 7.03 -7.43
N LEU A 154 -20.79 6.47 -6.85
CA LEU A 154 -20.71 5.29 -5.99
C LEU A 154 -20.85 4.05 -6.87
N PHE A 155 -19.80 3.24 -6.93
CA PHE A 155 -19.72 2.05 -7.75
C PHE A 155 -19.61 0.80 -6.91
N ILE A 156 -20.22 -0.29 -7.36
CA ILE A 156 -20.00 -1.64 -6.85
C ILE A 156 -19.35 -2.51 -7.93
N ASP A 157 -18.32 -3.23 -7.51
CA ASP A 157 -17.72 -4.30 -8.30
C ASP A 157 -18.42 -5.62 -7.94
N LEU A 158 -19.17 -6.21 -8.88
CA LEU A 158 -20.00 -7.39 -8.66
C LEU A 158 -19.17 -8.67 -8.44
N LYS A 159 -17.92 -8.71 -8.90
CA LYS A 159 -17.03 -9.87 -8.72
C LYS A 159 -16.47 -9.92 -7.30
N SER A 160 -16.03 -8.77 -6.79
CA SER A 160 -15.45 -8.63 -5.46
C SER A 160 -16.46 -8.29 -4.37
N GLY A 161 -17.63 -7.76 -4.73
CA GLY A 161 -18.65 -7.24 -3.82
C GLY A 161 -18.26 -5.95 -3.10
N MET A 162 -17.24 -5.24 -3.60
CA MET A 162 -16.68 -4.06 -2.96
C MET A 162 -17.23 -2.77 -3.59
N LEU A 163 -17.56 -1.80 -2.73
CA LEU A 163 -17.91 -0.44 -3.08
C LEU A 163 -16.66 0.42 -3.29
N SER A 164 -16.76 1.40 -4.20
CA SER A 164 -15.74 2.40 -4.48
C SER A 164 -16.33 3.74 -4.93
N ASP A 165 -15.60 4.82 -4.70
CA ASP A 165 -15.98 6.21 -4.96
C ASP A 165 -15.37 6.80 -6.26
N GLY A 166 -14.80 5.96 -7.12
CA GLY A 166 -14.05 6.40 -8.31
C GLY A 166 -12.67 7.00 -8.00
N LEU A 167 -12.51 7.66 -6.84
CA LEU A 167 -11.27 8.26 -6.32
C LEU A 167 -10.44 7.30 -5.44
N LYS A 168 -10.90 6.06 -5.25
CA LYS A 168 -10.27 4.97 -4.47
C LYS A 168 -10.13 5.23 -2.97
N SER A 169 -10.82 6.23 -2.40
CA SER A 169 -10.81 6.47 -0.95
C SER A 169 -11.77 5.53 -0.21
N LEU A 170 -12.87 5.15 -0.87
CA LEU A 170 -13.83 4.18 -0.36
C LEU A 170 -13.48 2.77 -0.88
N ARG A 171 -13.27 1.81 0.03
CA ARG A 171 -13.12 0.39 -0.31
C ARG A 171 -13.65 -0.51 0.82
N MET A 172 -14.92 -0.87 0.73
CA MET A 172 -15.60 -1.72 1.72
C MET A 172 -16.76 -2.47 1.08
N ASN A 173 -17.25 -3.54 1.69
CA ASN A 173 -18.45 -4.22 1.18
C ASN A 173 -19.74 -3.47 1.57
N PHE A 174 -20.87 -3.81 0.95
CA PHE A 174 -22.14 -3.13 1.19
C PHE A 174 -22.61 -3.19 2.66
N LYS A 175 -22.37 -4.31 3.36
CA LYS A 175 -22.68 -4.44 4.80
C LYS A 175 -21.92 -3.42 5.63
N GLN A 176 -20.61 -3.33 5.40
CA GLN A 176 -19.72 -2.39 6.09
C GLN A 176 -20.11 -0.94 5.79
N TRP A 177 -20.51 -0.66 4.55
CA TRP A 177 -20.95 0.66 4.14
C TRP A 177 -22.26 1.08 4.83
N MET A 178 -23.27 0.20 4.90
CA MET A 178 -24.50 0.46 5.68
C MET A 178 -24.21 0.69 7.17
N GLN A 179 -23.17 0.04 7.71
CA GLN A 179 -22.75 0.21 9.09
C GLN A 179 -21.82 1.40 9.31
N SER A 180 -21.37 2.05 8.23
CA SER A 180 -20.43 3.17 8.31
C SER A 180 -21.17 4.48 8.50
N SER A 181 -20.71 5.30 9.46
CA SER A 181 -21.13 6.69 9.54
C SER A 181 -20.34 7.50 8.51
N CYS A 182 -20.95 7.88 7.39
CA CYS A 182 -20.26 8.74 6.43
C CYS A 182 -19.98 10.11 7.04
N SER A 183 -18.71 10.50 6.97
CA SER A 183 -18.05 11.61 7.67
C SER A 183 -18.38 13.00 7.12
N GLY A 184 -19.64 13.27 6.79
CA GLY A 184 -20.14 14.62 6.48
C GLY A 184 -20.67 15.32 7.73
N LYS A 185 -20.92 16.65 7.64
CA LYS A 185 -21.64 17.42 8.67
C LYS A 185 -22.87 16.61 9.12
N GLN A 186 -22.93 16.27 10.41
CA GLN A 186 -23.88 15.32 10.95
C GLN A 186 -25.30 15.85 10.80
N VAL A 187 -26.01 15.32 9.81
CA VAL A 187 -27.44 15.56 9.66
C VAL A 187 -28.17 14.49 10.46
N ASN A 188 -28.99 14.93 11.43
CA ASN A 188 -29.80 14.02 12.22
C ASN A 188 -30.95 13.49 11.36
N LEU A 189 -30.92 12.19 11.08
CA LEU A 189 -31.92 11.52 10.23
C LEU A 189 -33.14 11.06 11.01
N PHE A 190 -33.08 11.08 12.34
CA PHE A 190 -34.08 10.44 13.19
C PHE A 190 -35.00 11.46 13.86
N ASN A 191 -36.26 11.06 14.03
CA ASN A 191 -37.17 11.65 15.00
C ASN A 191 -36.70 11.25 16.41
N VAL A 192 -35.76 12.04 16.93
CA VAL A 192 -35.10 11.83 18.21
C VAL A 192 -36.10 11.67 19.34
N GLN A 193 -37.14 12.50 19.42
CA GLN A 193 -38.13 12.40 20.51
C GLN A 193 -38.79 11.02 20.53
N LYS A 194 -39.15 10.50 19.36
CA LYS A 194 -39.72 9.15 19.22
C LYS A 194 -38.70 8.08 19.62
N VAL A 195 -37.44 8.19 19.19
CA VAL A 195 -36.36 7.25 19.57
C VAL A 195 -36.16 7.22 21.08
N LEU A 196 -36.04 8.38 21.73
CA LEU A 196 -35.76 8.50 23.15
C LEU A 196 -36.88 7.93 24.04
N SER A 197 -38.10 7.86 23.52
CA SER A 197 -39.25 7.29 24.24
C SER A 197 -39.28 5.76 24.33
N ASN A 198 -38.44 5.06 23.55
CA ASN A 198 -38.37 3.60 23.54
C ASN A 198 -36.96 3.11 23.86
N GLU A 199 -36.76 2.62 25.09
CA GLU A 199 -35.44 2.22 25.59
C GLU A 199 -34.80 1.08 24.79
N LYS A 200 -35.59 0.09 24.36
CA LYS A 200 -35.08 -1.08 23.63
C LYS A 200 -34.56 -0.68 22.25
N ASP A 201 -35.33 0.13 21.55
CA ASP A 201 -35.00 0.62 20.22
C ASP A 201 -33.84 1.62 20.28
N LEU A 202 -33.83 2.52 21.28
CA LEU A 202 -32.72 3.43 21.56
C LEU A 202 -31.41 2.67 21.75
N ARG A 203 -31.37 1.61 22.57
CA ARG A 203 -30.15 0.81 22.78
C ARG A 203 -29.62 0.21 21.48
N THR A 204 -30.52 -0.23 20.60
CA THR A 204 -30.16 -0.83 19.31
C THR A 204 -29.61 0.23 18.35
N LEU A 205 -30.32 1.35 18.20
CA LEU A 205 -29.90 2.46 17.34
C LEU A 205 -28.61 3.10 17.84
N LEU A 206 -28.45 3.32 19.14
CA LEU A 206 -27.26 3.97 19.73
C LEU A 206 -25.98 3.17 19.50
N LYS A 207 -26.09 1.83 19.38
CA LYS A 207 -24.95 0.96 19.03
C LYS A 207 -24.41 1.27 17.63
N GLN A 208 -25.27 1.61 16.69
CA GLN A 208 -24.92 1.93 15.30
C GLN A 208 -24.66 3.42 15.10
N TYR A 209 -25.49 4.26 15.72
CA TYR A 209 -25.55 5.71 15.57
C TYR A 209 -25.18 6.39 16.89
N GLY A 210 -23.91 6.25 17.30
CA GLY A 210 -23.45 6.77 18.59
C GLY A 210 -23.62 8.30 18.76
N TYR A 211 -23.73 9.06 17.66
CA TYR A 211 -24.04 10.49 17.70
C TYR A 211 -25.40 10.81 18.33
N LEU A 212 -26.34 9.85 18.36
CA LEU A 212 -27.61 10.00 19.08
C LEU A 212 -27.42 10.28 20.57
N TYR A 213 -26.24 9.98 21.12
CA TYR A 213 -25.86 10.32 22.49
C TYR A 213 -25.99 11.83 22.79
N GLU A 214 -25.73 12.69 21.80
CA GLU A 214 -25.83 14.15 21.94
C GLU A 214 -27.23 14.58 22.43
N TYR A 215 -28.25 13.91 21.92
CA TYR A 215 -29.67 14.21 22.14
C TYR A 215 -30.27 13.55 23.38
N LEU A 216 -29.53 12.67 24.06
CA LEU A 216 -30.00 12.04 25.28
C LEU A 216 -30.31 13.09 26.36
N THR A 217 -31.32 12.80 27.18
CA THR A 217 -31.57 13.59 28.39
C THR A 217 -30.39 13.49 29.38
N GLU A 218 -30.26 14.44 30.30
CA GLU A 218 -29.18 14.43 31.29
C GLU A 218 -29.14 13.13 32.12
N SER A 219 -30.30 12.54 32.46
CA SER A 219 -30.34 11.26 33.17
C SER A 219 -29.83 10.10 32.30
N GLN A 220 -30.21 10.06 31.02
CA GLN A 220 -29.75 9.05 30.06
C GLN A 220 -28.27 9.18 29.74
N LYS A 221 -27.71 10.41 29.68
CA LYS A 221 -26.27 10.64 29.49
C LYS A 221 -25.43 10.07 30.63
N ASN A 222 -26.01 9.89 31.82
CA ASN A 222 -25.35 9.24 32.96
C ASN A 222 -25.56 7.71 33.00
N ASP A 223 -26.36 7.11 32.12
CA ASP A 223 -26.52 5.65 32.06
C ASP A 223 -25.29 5.00 31.40
N LYS A 224 -24.48 4.31 32.22
CA LYS A 224 -23.29 3.58 31.79
C LYS A 224 -23.55 2.55 30.68
N LYS A 225 -24.75 1.94 30.64
CA LYS A 225 -25.10 1.00 29.57
C LYS A 225 -25.25 1.72 28.23
N LEU A 226 -25.88 2.90 28.22
CA LEU A 226 -26.02 3.70 26.99
C LEU A 226 -24.67 4.27 26.54
N ILE A 227 -23.87 4.77 27.48
CA ILE A 227 -22.49 5.22 27.22
C ILE A 227 -21.68 4.11 26.54
N ASN A 228 -21.69 2.90 27.11
CA ASN A 228 -20.94 1.76 26.57
C ASN A 228 -21.37 1.33 25.16
N LEU A 229 -22.60 1.64 24.75
CA LEU A 229 -23.09 1.38 23.39
C LEU A 229 -22.64 2.49 22.44
N ALA A 230 -22.86 3.75 22.81
CA ALA A 230 -22.57 4.91 21.96
C ALA A 230 -21.06 5.11 21.70
N ILE A 231 -20.25 4.90 22.73
CA ILE A 231 -18.80 5.13 22.70
C ILE A 231 -18.06 4.23 21.70
N GLN A 232 -18.68 3.13 21.27
CA GLN A 232 -18.07 2.21 20.32
C GLN A 232 -18.13 2.76 18.89
N SER A 233 -19.19 3.50 18.57
CA SER A 233 -19.46 4.02 17.23
C SER A 233 -19.18 5.52 17.09
N TYR A 234 -19.05 6.27 18.19
CA TYR A 234 -18.89 7.72 18.13
C TYR A 234 -18.07 8.34 19.30
N PRO A 235 -17.30 9.43 19.07
CA PRO A 235 -16.66 10.21 20.13
C PRO A 235 -17.65 11.06 20.93
N ILE A 236 -18.25 10.45 21.95
CA ILE A 236 -19.33 11.04 22.74
C ILE A 236 -18.89 12.03 23.83
N LEU A 237 -17.61 12.05 24.24
CA LEU A 237 -17.21 12.76 25.46
C LEU A 237 -17.42 14.28 25.39
N GLN A 238 -17.43 14.87 24.19
CA GLN A 238 -17.76 16.29 24.00
C GLN A 238 -19.17 16.66 24.49
N PHE A 239 -20.10 15.71 24.46
CA PHE A 239 -21.51 15.90 24.85
C PHE A 239 -21.84 15.32 26.22
N ALA A 240 -20.88 14.64 26.84
CA ALA A 240 -21.07 13.98 28.13
C ALA A 240 -20.95 14.99 29.29
N PRO A 241 -21.71 14.79 30.38
CA PRO A 241 -21.59 15.64 31.57
C PRO A 241 -20.21 15.47 32.22
N ASN A 242 -19.82 16.45 33.05
CA ASN A 242 -18.50 16.46 33.70
C ASN A 242 -18.27 15.19 34.55
N SER A 243 -19.31 14.63 35.17
CA SER A 243 -19.24 13.36 35.92
C SER A 243 -18.64 12.23 35.09
N ILE A 244 -19.04 12.12 33.82
CA ILE A 244 -18.59 11.08 32.89
C ILE A 244 -17.20 11.38 32.33
N ARG A 245 -16.92 12.65 32.00
CA ARG A 245 -15.58 13.10 31.57
C ARG A 245 -14.50 12.95 32.64
N ASN A 246 -14.91 12.79 33.90
CA ASN A 246 -14.05 12.53 35.06
C ASN A 246 -13.96 11.04 35.43
N GLU A 247 -14.75 10.16 34.82
CA GLU A 247 -14.76 8.74 35.15
C GLU A 247 -13.67 8.00 34.35
N LYS A 248 -12.53 7.69 35.00
CA LYS A 248 -11.34 7.08 34.36
C LYS A 248 -11.68 5.84 33.53
N SER A 249 -12.54 4.94 34.01
CA SER A 249 -12.94 3.72 33.28
C SER A 249 -13.66 4.02 31.96
N ILE A 250 -14.53 5.03 31.94
CA ILE A 250 -15.25 5.46 30.74
C ILE A 250 -14.28 6.17 29.79
N VAL A 251 -13.41 7.04 30.31
CA VAL A 251 -12.40 7.74 29.51
C VAL A 251 -11.44 6.77 28.81
N GLN A 252 -10.95 5.74 29.53
CA GLN A 252 -10.11 4.70 28.93
C GLN A 252 -10.85 3.92 27.83
N LEU A 253 -12.15 3.68 28.02
CA LEU A 253 -12.97 3.08 26.98
C LEU A 253 -13.13 4.03 25.78
N ALA A 254 -13.32 5.32 26.03
CA ALA A 254 -13.47 6.36 25.01
C ALA A 254 -12.25 6.43 24.09
N ILE A 255 -11.06 6.54 24.68
CA ILE A 255 -9.78 6.67 23.97
C ILE A 255 -9.47 5.40 23.19
N LYS A 256 -9.82 4.23 23.73
CA LYS A 256 -9.64 2.94 23.04
C LYS A 256 -10.38 2.86 21.71
N TYR A 257 -11.57 3.47 21.62
CA TYR A 257 -12.40 3.47 20.42
C TYR A 257 -12.12 4.67 19.53
N HIS A 258 -12.09 5.88 20.09
CA HIS A 258 -11.95 7.14 19.36
C HIS A 258 -11.00 8.07 20.12
N THR A 259 -9.80 8.27 19.60
CA THR A 259 -8.75 9.11 20.21
C THR A 259 -9.16 10.58 20.31
N GLU A 260 -10.10 11.03 19.48
CA GLU A 260 -10.71 12.36 19.45
C GLU A 260 -11.29 12.76 20.82
N ASN A 261 -11.76 11.77 21.59
CA ASN A 261 -12.28 11.98 22.94
C ASN A 261 -11.24 12.59 23.91
N TYR A 262 -9.94 12.42 23.67
CA TYR A 262 -8.88 12.90 24.56
C TYR A 262 -8.97 14.41 24.84
N THR A 263 -9.33 15.22 23.83
CA THR A 263 -9.43 16.67 24.00
C THR A 263 -10.54 17.10 24.98
N HIS A 264 -11.55 16.24 25.16
CA HIS A 264 -12.74 16.50 25.98
C HIS A 264 -12.68 15.89 27.38
N ILE A 265 -11.65 15.12 27.72
CA ILE A 265 -11.49 14.59 29.09
C ILE A 265 -11.11 15.71 30.05
N SER A 266 -11.28 15.48 31.35
CA SER A 266 -10.91 16.46 32.35
C SER A 266 -9.40 16.64 32.50
N ASP A 267 -8.98 17.83 32.92
CA ASP A 267 -7.56 18.18 33.05
C ASP A 267 -6.76 17.26 34.01
N PRO A 268 -7.33 16.75 35.13
CA PRO A 268 -6.65 15.75 35.94
C PRO A 268 -6.36 14.45 35.17
N LEU A 269 -7.30 14.00 34.33
CA LEU A 269 -7.17 12.78 33.54
C LEU A 269 -6.26 12.96 32.32
N LYS A 270 -6.11 14.17 31.77
CA LYS A 270 -5.10 14.48 30.74
C LYS A 270 -3.67 14.21 31.20
N LYS A 271 -3.43 14.31 32.51
CA LYS A 271 -2.12 14.08 33.16
C LYS A 271 -1.95 12.63 33.64
N ASP A 272 -2.99 11.81 33.56
CA ASP A 272 -2.94 10.42 33.99
C ASP A 272 -2.06 9.59 33.02
N LYS A 273 -1.07 8.89 33.58
CA LYS A 273 -0.07 8.16 32.80
C LYS A 273 -0.67 7.03 31.98
N ASP A 274 -1.67 6.32 32.50
CA ASP A 274 -2.28 5.19 31.80
C ASP A 274 -3.10 5.69 30.60
N ILE A 275 -3.79 6.81 30.79
CA ILE A 275 -4.57 7.48 29.74
C ILE A 275 -3.65 7.99 28.63
N LEU A 276 -2.56 8.69 28.99
CA LEU A 276 -1.57 9.18 28.02
C LEU A 276 -0.97 8.03 27.21
N LYS A 277 -0.54 6.97 27.90
CA LYS A 277 0.02 5.77 27.26
C LYS A 277 -0.96 5.13 26.27
N GLN A 278 -2.21 4.97 26.67
CA GLN A 278 -3.24 4.42 25.80
C GLN A 278 -3.53 5.35 24.60
N PHE A 279 -3.54 6.66 24.80
CA PHE A 279 -3.79 7.63 23.75
C PHE A 279 -2.69 7.60 22.68
N ILE A 280 -1.41 7.59 23.06
CA ILE A 280 -0.27 7.61 22.12
C ILE A 280 -0.06 6.29 21.35
N GLU A 281 -0.87 5.26 21.58
CA GLU A 281 -0.90 4.07 20.72
C GLU A 281 -1.46 4.39 19.32
N ARG A 282 -2.37 5.38 19.21
CA ARG A 282 -3.04 5.75 17.94
C ARG A 282 -3.23 7.25 17.74
N GLY A 283 -3.10 8.04 18.80
CA GLY A 283 -3.29 9.48 18.81
C GLY A 283 -2.01 10.24 18.47
N SER A 284 -2.15 11.51 18.10
CA SER A 284 -1.03 12.41 17.84
C SER A 284 -0.62 13.18 19.09
N LEU A 285 0.69 13.30 19.34
CA LEU A 285 1.23 14.15 20.41
C LEU A 285 0.78 15.61 20.28
N SER A 286 0.42 16.08 19.08
CA SER A 286 -0.08 17.45 18.85
C SER A 286 -1.38 17.76 19.61
N SER A 287 -2.18 16.74 19.94
CA SER A 287 -3.41 16.89 20.73
C SER A 287 -3.14 16.97 22.24
N ILE A 288 -1.91 16.68 22.68
CA ILE A 288 -1.50 16.76 24.09
C ILE A 288 -1.00 18.18 24.37
N PRO A 289 -1.44 18.83 25.47
CA PRO A 289 -0.89 20.11 25.89
C PRO A 289 0.63 20.06 25.98
N SER A 290 1.33 21.03 25.39
CA SER A 290 2.80 20.99 25.27
C SER A 290 3.54 20.89 26.60
N GLU A 291 2.94 21.36 27.69
CA GLU A 291 3.47 21.26 29.06
C GLU A 291 3.53 19.83 29.60
N LEU A 292 2.74 18.92 29.02
CA LEU A 292 2.68 17.51 29.42
C LEU A 292 3.56 16.61 28.56
N ILE A 293 3.98 17.10 27.39
CA ILE A 293 4.85 16.35 26.48
C ILE A 293 6.26 16.35 27.08
N ASN A 294 6.75 15.16 27.39
CA ASN A 294 8.11 14.93 27.87
C ASN A 294 8.85 13.95 26.96
N ASN A 295 10.15 13.78 27.20
CA ASN A 295 11.00 12.90 26.41
C ASN A 295 10.51 11.44 26.40
N ASP A 296 10.01 10.92 27.52
CA ASP A 296 9.53 9.54 27.60
C ASP A 296 8.31 9.30 26.71
N LEU A 297 7.37 10.26 26.69
CA LEU A 297 6.20 10.23 25.79
C LEU A 297 6.60 10.33 24.32
N ILE A 298 7.59 11.17 23.99
CA ILE A 298 8.12 11.27 22.63
C ILE A 298 8.68 9.90 22.20
N LEU A 299 9.53 9.29 23.03
CA LEU A 299 10.13 7.97 22.73
C LEU A 299 9.07 6.87 22.63
N GLU A 300 8.06 6.86 23.51
CA GLU A 300 6.99 5.87 23.49
C GLU A 300 6.09 6.02 22.24
N SER A 301 5.76 7.27 21.84
CA SER A 301 4.99 7.53 20.63
C SER A 301 5.71 7.04 19.36
N LEU A 302 7.02 7.27 19.27
CA LEU A 302 7.84 6.82 18.15
C LEU A 302 7.96 5.30 18.10
N LYS A 303 8.05 4.62 19.25
CA LYS A 303 8.02 3.14 19.32
C LYS A 303 6.71 2.56 18.77
N ASN A 304 5.60 3.29 18.94
CA ASN A 304 4.29 2.90 18.40
C ASN A 304 4.14 3.24 16.90
N GLY A 305 5.18 3.79 16.25
CA GLY A 305 5.14 4.18 14.84
C GLY A 305 4.47 5.53 14.56
N SER A 306 4.26 6.36 15.60
CA SER A 306 3.67 7.69 15.42
C SER A 306 4.64 8.65 14.74
N ILE A 307 4.10 9.55 13.91
CA ILE A 307 4.86 10.67 13.34
C ILE A 307 4.88 11.80 14.37
N VAL A 308 6.07 12.28 14.73
CA VAL A 308 6.28 13.39 15.66
C VAL A 308 6.67 14.64 14.89
N ASP A 309 6.01 15.75 15.19
CA ASP A 309 6.32 17.07 14.63
C ASP A 309 7.70 17.56 15.09
N GLU A 310 8.48 18.12 14.17
CA GLU A 310 9.80 18.69 14.45
C GLU A 310 9.77 19.74 15.56
N ASN A 311 8.71 20.55 15.66
CA ASN A 311 8.54 21.57 16.70
C ASN A 311 8.44 20.95 18.10
N ILE A 312 7.90 19.74 18.22
CA ILE A 312 7.86 19.02 19.50
C ILE A 312 9.27 18.58 19.88
N LEU A 313 10.04 18.04 18.93
CA LEU A 313 11.44 17.67 19.16
C LEU A 313 12.30 18.88 19.54
N ARG A 314 12.12 20.03 18.87
CA ARG A 314 12.87 21.26 19.18
C ARG A 314 12.62 21.80 20.60
N LYS A 315 11.48 21.47 21.23
CA LYS A 315 11.16 21.83 22.62
C LYS A 315 11.63 20.78 23.63
N SER A 316 12.03 19.60 23.17
CA SER A 316 12.54 18.53 24.04
C SER A 316 13.94 18.84 24.57
N THR A 317 14.40 18.10 25.56
CA THR A 317 15.78 18.26 26.03
C THR A 317 16.77 17.67 25.02
N THR A 318 17.97 18.22 24.97
CA THR A 318 19.04 17.74 24.06
C THR A 318 20.08 16.90 24.79
N SER A 319 19.67 16.14 25.82
CA SER A 319 20.61 15.31 26.58
C SER A 319 21.08 14.12 25.75
N ASP A 320 22.35 13.72 25.94
CA ASP A 320 22.93 12.56 25.26
C ASP A 320 22.07 11.30 25.41
N GLU A 321 21.55 11.05 26.62
CA GLU A 321 20.70 9.89 26.91
C GLU A 321 19.42 9.88 26.04
N PHE A 322 18.76 11.03 25.91
CA PHE A 322 17.57 11.15 25.09
C PHE A 322 17.89 10.97 23.61
N LEU A 323 18.92 11.66 23.11
CA LEU A 323 19.31 11.58 21.70
C LEU A 323 19.71 10.15 21.30
N ILE A 324 20.47 9.45 22.15
CA ILE A 324 20.85 8.05 21.91
C ILE A 324 19.62 7.14 21.85
N LYS A 325 18.68 7.28 22.81
CA LYS A 325 17.42 6.51 22.79
C LYS A 325 16.57 6.83 21.55
N LEU A 326 16.50 8.11 21.15
CA LEU A 326 15.76 8.57 19.99
C LEU A 326 16.29 7.91 18.71
N ILE A 327 17.61 7.97 18.49
CA ILE A 327 18.30 7.34 17.34
C ILE A 327 18.12 5.82 17.35
N GLY A 328 18.11 5.20 18.53
CA GLY A 328 17.89 3.75 18.68
C GLY A 328 16.47 3.30 18.32
N ILE A 329 15.46 4.17 18.38
CA ILE A 329 14.08 3.86 18.01
C ILE A 329 13.83 4.16 16.54
N VAL A 330 14.34 5.29 16.05
CA VAL A 330 14.07 5.78 14.69
C VAL A 330 15.36 6.17 14.00
N LYS A 331 15.58 5.62 12.80
CA LYS A 331 16.67 6.02 11.92
C LYS A 331 16.44 7.45 11.43
N PRO A 332 17.35 8.41 11.69
CA PRO A 332 17.14 9.79 11.26
C PRO A 332 17.07 9.95 9.73
N SER A 333 17.64 9.02 8.95
CA SER A 333 17.59 9.04 7.48
C SER A 333 16.21 8.72 6.93
N SER A 334 15.41 7.94 7.66
CA SER A 334 14.03 7.59 7.27
C SER A 334 12.97 8.49 7.91
N ASN A 335 13.36 9.40 8.81
CA ASN A 335 12.41 10.29 9.51
C ASN A 335 12.88 11.75 9.40
N PRO A 336 12.29 12.55 8.50
CA PRO A 336 12.69 13.93 8.25
C PRO A 336 12.67 14.82 9.50
N ALA A 337 11.70 14.64 10.40
CA ALA A 337 11.60 15.45 11.61
C ALA A 337 12.80 15.21 12.56
N VAL A 338 13.19 13.94 12.74
CA VAL A 338 14.37 13.57 13.55
C VAL A 338 15.65 14.01 12.84
N GLY A 339 15.77 13.80 11.53
CA GLY A 339 16.91 14.23 10.72
C GLY A 339 17.14 15.75 10.79
N ASN A 340 16.10 16.55 10.59
CA ASN A 340 16.17 18.01 10.67
C ASN A 340 16.54 18.49 12.08
N PHE A 341 15.92 17.90 13.12
CA PHE A 341 16.24 18.21 14.51
C PHE A 341 17.72 17.97 14.82
N LEU A 342 18.27 16.82 14.43
CA LEU A 342 19.70 16.53 14.61
C LEU A 342 20.60 17.43 13.75
N THR A 343 20.17 17.80 12.55
CA THR A 343 20.88 18.75 11.66
C THR A 343 21.01 20.12 12.32
N GLN A 344 19.94 20.60 12.95
CA GLN A 344 19.97 21.85 13.70
C GLN A 344 20.94 21.76 14.88
N LEU A 345 20.86 20.69 15.69
CA LEU A 345 21.77 20.49 16.82
C LEU A 345 23.23 20.37 16.37
N SER A 346 23.48 19.75 15.22
CA SER A 346 24.79 19.74 14.59
C SER A 346 25.25 21.17 14.33
N LYS A 347 24.48 21.99 13.60
CA LYS A 347 24.83 23.38 13.29
C LYS A 347 25.12 24.24 14.54
N GLU A 348 24.40 23.98 15.62
CA GLU A 348 24.58 24.65 16.92
C GLU A 348 25.73 24.06 17.77
N SER A 349 26.47 23.06 17.27
CA SER A 349 27.53 22.35 17.98
C SER A 349 27.08 21.72 19.31
N LYS A 350 25.82 21.25 19.36
CA LYS A 350 25.19 20.63 20.54
C LYS A 350 25.21 19.11 20.55
N LEU A 351 25.84 18.48 19.56
CA LEU A 351 26.00 17.01 19.50
C LEU A 351 27.34 16.60 20.13
N SER A 352 27.29 15.76 21.16
CA SER A 352 28.48 15.20 21.79
C SER A 352 29.09 14.06 20.96
N GLU A 353 30.35 13.72 21.22
CA GLU A 353 31.03 12.60 20.57
C GLU A 353 30.30 11.25 20.76
N LYS A 354 29.64 11.06 21.92
CA LYS A 354 28.86 9.85 22.20
C LYS A 354 27.65 9.73 21.28
N VAL A 355 26.92 10.84 21.08
CA VAL A 355 25.76 10.88 20.19
C VAL A 355 26.20 10.68 18.73
N LEU A 356 27.30 11.32 18.32
CA LEU A 356 27.87 11.13 16.98
C LEU A 356 28.21 9.66 16.72
N LYS A 357 28.87 8.98 17.67
CA LYS A 357 29.14 7.54 17.59
C LYS A 357 27.85 6.72 17.46
N GLN A 358 26.81 7.05 18.22
CA GLN A 358 25.52 6.36 18.12
C GLN A 358 24.86 6.52 16.74
N ILE A 359 24.92 7.73 16.15
CA ILE A 359 24.39 8.00 14.80
C ILE A 359 25.12 7.09 13.80
N ILE A 360 26.45 7.08 13.82
CA ILE A 360 27.26 6.20 12.95
C ILE A 360 26.90 4.73 13.18
N GLU A 361 26.68 4.33 14.43
CA GLU A 361 26.43 2.93 14.73
C GLU A 361 25.05 2.45 14.33
N SER A 362 24.04 3.31 14.42
CA SER A 362 22.63 2.94 14.21
C SER A 362 22.15 3.26 12.79
N ASP A 363 22.62 4.38 12.23
CA ASP A 363 22.20 4.90 10.95
C ASP A 363 23.28 5.76 10.27
N PRO A 364 24.36 5.13 9.75
CA PRO A 364 25.43 5.82 9.04
C PRO A 364 24.92 6.75 7.92
N ALA A 365 23.79 6.37 7.32
CA ALA A 365 23.18 7.13 6.23
C ALA A 365 22.69 8.53 6.66
N SER A 366 22.54 8.77 7.96
CA SER A 366 22.18 10.09 8.47
C SER A 366 23.32 11.11 8.44
N MET A 367 24.58 10.70 8.21
CA MET A 367 25.72 11.62 8.28
C MET A 367 25.71 12.71 7.21
N SER A 368 25.25 12.40 5.99
CA SER A 368 25.09 13.39 4.92
C SER A 368 23.97 14.38 5.26
N ILE A 369 22.83 13.87 5.73
CA ILE A 369 21.64 14.64 6.08
C ILE A 369 21.95 15.62 7.22
N ILE A 370 22.64 15.14 8.27
CA ILE A 370 22.96 15.91 9.48
C ILE A 370 24.17 16.86 9.26
N GLY A 371 24.89 16.72 8.15
CA GLY A 371 26.07 17.53 7.83
C GLY A 371 27.22 17.29 8.81
N LEU A 372 27.56 16.01 9.05
CA LEU A 372 28.59 15.62 10.02
C LEU A 372 29.99 15.40 9.42
N GLY A 373 30.15 15.61 8.11
CA GLY A 373 31.39 15.32 7.37
C GLY A 373 32.65 15.91 7.99
N ASP A 374 32.60 17.19 8.40
CA ASP A 374 33.76 17.89 8.97
C ASP A 374 33.97 17.62 10.47
N LYS A 375 33.00 16.99 11.14
CA LYS A 375 32.95 16.85 12.61
C LYS A 375 33.37 15.48 13.12
N ILE A 376 33.51 14.50 12.22
CA ILE A 376 33.83 13.12 12.57
C ILE A 376 35.12 12.73 11.84
N GLN A 377 36.08 12.18 12.58
CA GLN A 377 37.25 11.57 11.98
C GLN A 377 36.83 10.33 11.19
N MET A 378 36.86 10.42 9.86
CA MET A 378 36.63 9.26 9.00
C MET A 378 37.77 8.26 9.14
N ASN A 379 37.40 7.00 9.37
CA ASN A 379 38.30 5.85 9.38
C ASN A 379 37.66 4.71 8.61
N LYS A 380 38.46 3.69 8.29
CA LYS A 380 38.02 2.53 7.49
C LYS A 380 36.75 1.86 8.03
N LYS A 381 36.66 1.65 9.35
CA LYS A 381 35.49 1.00 9.98
C LYS A 381 34.21 1.80 9.78
N VAL A 382 34.28 3.12 9.93
CA VAL A 382 33.14 4.01 9.71
C VAL A 382 32.74 4.03 8.23
N ALA A 383 33.72 4.16 7.33
CA ALA A 383 33.48 4.20 5.89
C ALA A 383 32.82 2.90 5.38
N LEU A 384 33.29 1.73 5.80
CA LEU A 384 32.67 0.45 5.43
C LEU A 384 31.21 0.39 5.91
N LYS A 385 30.96 0.78 7.15
CA LYS A 385 29.60 0.76 7.73
C LYS A 385 28.64 1.71 6.99
N ILE A 386 29.13 2.86 6.49
CA ILE A 386 28.36 3.75 5.61
C ILE A 386 27.87 2.95 4.41
N PHE A 387 28.79 2.46 3.57
CA PHE A 387 28.42 1.86 2.29
C PHE A 387 27.80 0.46 2.39
N GLU A 388 27.89 -0.21 3.55
CA GLU A 388 27.12 -1.43 3.83
C GLU A 388 25.66 -1.18 4.17
N SER A 389 25.33 -0.02 4.73
CA SER A 389 23.99 0.30 5.25
C SER A 389 23.07 1.00 4.24
N THR A 390 23.60 1.38 3.08
CA THR A 390 22.98 2.40 2.22
C THR A 390 22.18 1.82 1.07
N LEU A 391 20.88 2.08 1.11
CA LEU A 391 19.99 2.21 -0.05
C LEU A 391 19.68 3.71 -0.19
N TYR A 392 20.55 4.48 -0.83
CA TYR A 392 20.35 5.93 -1.01
C TYR A 392 19.72 6.28 -2.37
N ASP A 393 19.16 7.48 -2.43
CA ASP A 393 19.07 8.31 -3.65
C ASP A 393 20.50 8.64 -4.16
N ASN A 394 20.74 8.46 -5.46
CA ASN A 394 22.07 8.43 -6.10
C ASN A 394 22.97 9.64 -5.76
N SER A 395 22.39 10.81 -5.50
CA SER A 395 23.14 12.06 -5.28
C SER A 395 23.96 12.10 -3.97
N HIS A 396 23.47 11.50 -2.88
CA HIS A 396 24.08 11.65 -1.56
C HIS A 396 25.26 10.70 -1.32
N SER A 397 25.21 9.50 -1.90
CA SER A 397 26.29 8.51 -1.78
C SER A 397 27.55 8.93 -2.52
N ILE A 398 27.42 9.58 -3.67
CA ILE A 398 28.54 10.17 -4.42
C ILE A 398 29.23 11.25 -3.59
N MET A 399 28.46 12.20 -3.02
CA MET A 399 28.99 13.27 -2.18
C MET A 399 29.73 12.74 -0.94
N LEU A 400 29.24 11.67 -0.33
CA LEU A 400 29.91 11.05 0.83
C LEU A 400 31.25 10.42 0.44
N PHE A 401 31.29 9.71 -0.69
CA PHE A 401 32.52 9.06 -1.16
C PHE A 401 33.60 10.09 -1.53
N THR A 402 33.23 11.15 -2.25
CA THR A 402 34.19 12.19 -2.69
C THR A 402 34.76 13.01 -1.54
N ASN A 403 34.07 13.07 -0.40
CA ASN A 403 34.53 13.76 0.81
C ASN A 403 35.38 12.86 1.74
N LEU A 404 35.57 11.58 1.43
CA LEU A 404 36.47 10.73 2.23
C LEU A 404 37.94 11.20 2.13
N PRO A 405 38.76 10.99 3.17
CA PRO A 405 40.21 11.07 3.05
C PRO A 405 40.74 10.26 1.87
N LYS A 406 41.76 10.76 1.15
CA LYS A 406 42.29 10.13 -0.07
C LYS A 406 42.75 8.69 0.14
N ASP A 407 43.35 8.40 1.30
CA ASP A 407 43.78 7.07 1.70
C ASP A 407 42.60 6.08 1.82
N LEU A 408 41.43 6.55 2.25
CA LEU A 408 40.20 5.74 2.33
C LEU A 408 39.50 5.62 0.97
N GLN A 409 39.55 6.64 0.11
CA GLN A 409 39.04 6.55 -1.27
C GLN A 409 39.80 5.49 -2.08
N SER A 410 41.10 5.33 -1.82
CA SER A 410 41.96 4.34 -2.47
C SER A 410 41.90 2.95 -1.83
N ASP A 411 41.20 2.76 -0.71
CA ASP A 411 41.03 1.44 -0.10
C ASP A 411 40.05 0.60 -0.93
N LYS A 412 40.53 -0.55 -1.42
CA LYS A 412 39.76 -1.44 -2.31
C LYS A 412 38.44 -1.90 -1.71
N GLU A 413 38.41 -2.18 -0.41
CA GLU A 413 37.23 -2.71 0.26
C GLU A 413 36.15 -1.63 0.40
N ILE A 414 36.56 -0.40 0.73
CA ILE A 414 35.65 0.76 0.79
C ILE A 414 35.12 1.09 -0.60
N ALA A 415 36.00 1.18 -1.60
CA ALA A 415 35.63 1.47 -2.98
C ALA A 415 34.66 0.42 -3.55
N GLU A 416 34.90 -0.86 -3.27
CA GLU A 416 34.01 -1.93 -3.67
C GLU A 416 32.62 -1.78 -3.05
N LYS A 417 32.53 -1.63 -1.72
CA LYS A 417 31.24 -1.44 -1.03
C LYS A 417 30.50 -0.19 -1.52
N ALA A 418 31.22 0.90 -1.73
CA ALA A 418 30.65 2.14 -2.23
C ALA A 418 30.03 1.97 -3.62
N VAL A 419 30.77 1.41 -4.57
CA VAL A 419 30.26 1.19 -5.94
C VAL A 419 29.13 0.17 -5.97
N LEU A 420 29.17 -0.88 -5.15
CA LEU A 420 28.06 -1.83 -5.03
C LEU A 420 26.79 -1.20 -4.46
N SER A 421 26.92 -0.18 -3.61
CA SER A 421 25.78 0.57 -3.08
C SER A 421 25.20 1.57 -4.09
N ASN A 422 26.05 2.20 -4.90
CA ASN A 422 25.67 3.08 -5.99
C ASN A 422 26.76 3.08 -7.08
N PHE A 423 26.44 2.53 -8.25
CA PHE A 423 27.41 2.36 -9.32
C PHE A 423 27.89 3.71 -9.93
N ASP A 424 27.11 4.78 -9.77
CA ASP A 424 27.47 6.13 -10.21
C ASP A 424 28.69 6.70 -9.45
N ILE A 425 29.17 6.01 -8.42
CA ILE A 425 30.43 6.33 -7.72
C ILE A 425 31.65 5.89 -8.54
N TYR A 426 31.53 4.87 -9.41
CA TYR A 426 32.66 4.32 -10.16
C TYR A 426 33.48 5.37 -10.94
N PRO A 427 32.87 6.35 -11.65
CA PRO A 427 33.60 7.43 -12.31
C PRO A 427 34.47 8.27 -11.37
N THR A 428 34.15 8.33 -10.08
CA THR A 428 34.89 9.10 -9.07
C THR A 428 36.07 8.34 -8.47
N LEU A 429 36.21 7.03 -8.74
CA LEU A 429 37.34 6.24 -8.26
C LEU A 429 38.67 6.75 -8.81
N ASP A 430 39.73 6.56 -8.03
CA ASP A 430 41.10 6.83 -8.47
C ASP A 430 41.49 5.95 -9.67
N GLU A 431 42.34 6.48 -10.55
CA GLU A 431 42.82 5.81 -11.76
C GLU A 431 43.54 4.48 -11.45
N THR A 432 44.20 4.36 -10.30
CA THR A 432 44.87 3.11 -9.91
C THR A 432 43.88 1.98 -9.69
N LEU A 433 42.72 2.26 -9.08
CA LEU A 433 41.64 1.29 -8.87
C LEU A 433 40.92 0.96 -10.18
N LYS A 434 40.67 1.96 -11.04
CA LYS A 434 40.04 1.74 -12.36
C LYS A 434 40.90 0.83 -13.26
N LYS A 435 42.22 0.85 -13.11
CA LYS A 435 43.18 0.01 -13.86
C LYS A 435 43.49 -1.34 -13.19
N ASP A 436 43.00 -1.58 -11.97
CA ASP A 436 43.23 -2.83 -11.26
C ASP A 436 42.31 -3.94 -11.79
N ARG A 437 42.87 -4.83 -12.62
CA ARG A 437 42.11 -5.92 -13.26
C ARG A 437 41.39 -6.84 -12.25
N PRO A 438 42.06 -7.42 -11.23
CA PRO A 438 41.39 -8.22 -10.21
C PRO A 438 40.23 -7.50 -9.51
N PHE A 439 40.42 -6.23 -9.13
CA PHE A 439 39.39 -5.44 -8.45
C PHE A 439 38.15 -5.27 -9.33
N ASN A 440 38.31 -4.88 -10.60
CA ASN A 440 37.18 -4.62 -11.49
C ASN A 440 36.41 -5.89 -11.88
N LEU A 441 37.10 -7.03 -12.05
CA LEU A 441 36.43 -8.31 -12.27
C LEU A 441 35.62 -8.76 -11.03
N GLN A 442 36.18 -8.56 -9.83
CA GLN A 442 35.51 -8.88 -8.57
C GLN A 442 34.31 -7.97 -8.35
N LEU A 443 34.45 -6.66 -8.60
CA LEU A 443 33.40 -5.66 -8.51
C LEU A 443 32.23 -6.00 -9.43
N LEU A 444 32.51 -6.30 -10.71
CA LEU A 444 31.49 -6.74 -11.67
C LEU A 444 30.79 -8.02 -11.17
N THR A 445 31.56 -9.02 -10.73
CA THR A 445 31.00 -10.29 -10.21
C THR A 445 30.04 -10.05 -9.04
N ASN A 446 30.41 -9.17 -8.11
CA ASN A 446 29.61 -8.90 -6.91
C ASN A 446 28.40 -8.01 -7.20
N TRP A 447 28.53 -7.05 -8.11
CA TRP A 447 27.40 -6.22 -8.57
C TRP A 447 26.30 -7.09 -9.21
N LEU A 448 26.72 -8.00 -10.09
CA LEU A 448 25.84 -8.93 -10.78
C LEU A 448 25.12 -9.93 -9.84
N LYS A 449 25.70 -10.26 -8.68
CA LYS A 449 25.04 -11.11 -7.67
C LYS A 449 23.94 -10.40 -6.89
N HIS A 450 23.88 -9.06 -6.92
CA HIS A 450 23.01 -8.26 -6.04
C HIS A 450 22.01 -7.39 -6.81
N SER A 451 22.15 -7.24 -8.13
CA SER A 451 21.22 -6.50 -8.99
C SER A 451 19.96 -7.33 -9.31
N ASN A 452 18.86 -7.12 -8.57
CA ASN A 452 17.55 -7.74 -8.82
C ASN A 452 16.62 -6.89 -9.73
N SER A 453 17.10 -5.82 -10.38
CA SER A 453 16.26 -4.87 -11.13
C SER A 453 16.64 -4.82 -12.62
N TYR A 454 15.73 -5.27 -13.46
CA TYR A 454 15.80 -5.32 -14.93
C TYR A 454 15.61 -3.94 -15.62
N SER A 455 15.81 -2.80 -14.93
CA SER A 455 15.34 -1.51 -15.47
C SER A 455 16.34 -0.36 -15.55
N ASN A 456 17.63 -0.50 -15.19
CA ASN A 456 18.62 0.59 -15.27
C ASN A 456 20.09 0.12 -15.43
N THR A 457 20.34 -1.04 -16.06
CA THR A 457 21.67 -1.69 -16.04
C THR A 457 22.70 -1.09 -17.01
N PHE A 458 22.29 -0.51 -18.14
CA PHE A 458 23.19 -0.09 -19.22
C PHE A 458 24.00 1.20 -18.92
N SER A 459 23.34 2.29 -18.54
CA SER A 459 24.00 3.59 -18.33
C SER A 459 25.02 3.54 -17.19
N GLN A 460 24.76 2.70 -16.18
CA GLN A 460 25.58 2.54 -14.99
C GLN A 460 26.91 1.83 -15.29
N LEU A 461 26.92 0.82 -16.17
CA LEU A 461 28.14 0.05 -16.47
C LEU A 461 29.00 0.62 -17.61
N LYS A 462 28.51 1.63 -18.34
CA LYS A 462 29.27 2.31 -19.40
C LYS A 462 30.68 2.76 -18.96
N PRO A 463 30.89 3.37 -17.78
CA PRO A 463 32.24 3.76 -17.33
C PRO A 463 33.18 2.56 -17.15
N LEU A 464 32.68 1.42 -16.70
CA LEU A 464 33.46 0.18 -16.53
C LEU A 464 33.84 -0.39 -17.91
N TYR A 465 32.89 -0.36 -18.85
CA TYR A 465 33.10 -0.77 -20.23
C TYR A 465 34.12 0.11 -20.98
N ASP A 466 34.08 1.43 -20.80
CA ASP A 466 35.02 2.34 -21.45
C ASP A 466 36.49 2.00 -21.10
N PHE A 467 36.73 1.46 -19.91
CA PHE A 467 38.04 0.98 -19.47
C PHE A 467 38.33 -0.49 -19.85
N TRP A 468 37.35 -1.38 -19.71
CA TRP A 468 37.56 -2.84 -19.78
C TRP A 468 36.88 -3.55 -20.95
N GLY A 469 36.30 -2.79 -21.89
CA GLY A 469 35.54 -3.29 -23.05
C GLY A 469 36.35 -4.08 -24.08
N GLN A 470 37.64 -4.32 -23.83
CA GLN A 470 38.53 -5.16 -24.62
C GLN A 470 39.01 -6.41 -23.87
N ASP A 471 38.69 -6.55 -22.57
CA ASP A 471 39.11 -7.71 -21.77
C ASP A 471 38.13 -8.87 -21.96
N GLU A 472 38.61 -9.99 -22.48
CA GLU A 472 37.77 -11.16 -22.80
C GLU A 472 37.07 -11.73 -21.55
N THR A 473 37.73 -11.75 -20.40
CA THR A 473 37.14 -12.28 -19.16
C THR A 473 36.02 -11.38 -18.66
N PHE A 474 36.23 -10.06 -18.73
CA PHE A 474 35.23 -9.06 -18.41
C PHE A 474 33.99 -9.20 -19.30
N LEU A 475 34.20 -9.26 -20.62
CA LEU A 475 33.11 -9.37 -21.59
C LEU A 475 32.33 -10.67 -21.42
N ARG A 476 33.01 -11.80 -21.15
CA ARG A 476 32.34 -13.08 -20.84
C ARG A 476 31.52 -13.03 -19.56
N LEU A 477 32.03 -12.39 -18.50
CA LEU A 477 31.34 -12.26 -17.23
C LEU A 477 30.11 -11.36 -17.35
N ALA A 478 30.22 -10.21 -18.02
CA ALA A 478 29.09 -9.33 -18.31
C ALA A 478 28.04 -10.05 -19.17
N PHE A 479 28.47 -10.74 -20.24
CA PHE A 479 27.60 -11.47 -21.16
C PHE A 479 26.79 -12.58 -20.49
N ASN A 480 27.45 -13.45 -19.70
CA ASN A 480 26.80 -14.60 -19.08
C ASN A 480 25.68 -14.22 -18.10
N THR A 481 25.65 -12.96 -17.67
CA THR A 481 24.83 -12.53 -16.54
C THR A 481 23.80 -11.48 -16.93
N SER A 482 24.04 -10.69 -17.98
CA SER A 482 23.05 -9.78 -18.57
C SER A 482 23.29 -9.68 -20.08
N PRO A 483 22.69 -10.57 -20.87
CA PRO A 483 23.00 -10.65 -22.31
C PRO A 483 22.58 -9.42 -23.13
N GLU A 484 21.70 -8.57 -22.59
CA GLU A 484 21.33 -7.26 -23.14
C GLU A 484 22.55 -6.35 -23.36
N PHE A 485 23.67 -6.57 -22.64
CA PHE A 485 24.94 -5.86 -22.84
C PHE A 485 25.50 -5.93 -24.27
N VAL A 486 25.12 -6.95 -25.05
CA VAL A 486 25.62 -7.13 -26.43
C VAL A 486 24.98 -6.17 -27.42
N ILE A 487 23.75 -5.72 -27.15
CA ILE A 487 22.96 -4.92 -28.09
C ILE A 487 23.56 -3.52 -28.25
N ASP A 488 24.16 -2.94 -27.20
CA ASP A 488 24.53 -1.53 -27.22
C ASP A 488 26.03 -1.24 -27.47
N PHE A 489 26.87 -2.26 -27.65
CA PHE A 489 28.31 -2.08 -27.85
C PHE A 489 28.82 -2.77 -29.14
N PRO A 490 29.01 -2.02 -30.24
CA PRO A 490 29.48 -2.57 -31.52
C PRO A 490 30.82 -3.32 -31.44
N LYS A 491 31.69 -2.98 -30.48
CA LYS A 491 32.99 -3.67 -30.29
C LYS A 491 32.86 -5.08 -29.72
N LEU A 492 31.70 -5.48 -29.18
CA LEU A 492 31.40 -6.87 -28.81
C LEU A 492 31.20 -7.78 -30.06
N LEU A 493 31.08 -7.20 -31.25
CA LEU A 493 30.86 -7.93 -32.51
C LEU A 493 32.16 -8.46 -33.16
N ALA A 494 33.30 -8.41 -32.45
CA ALA A 494 34.52 -9.06 -32.93
C ALA A 494 34.25 -10.56 -33.14
N GLU A 495 34.55 -11.06 -34.33
CA GLU A 495 34.26 -12.43 -34.76
C GLU A 495 34.83 -13.48 -33.79
N SER A 496 35.99 -13.18 -33.19
CA SER A 496 36.61 -13.99 -32.14
C SER A 496 35.74 -14.11 -30.88
N PHE A 497 35.11 -13.04 -30.42
CA PHE A 497 34.23 -13.04 -29.25
C PHE A 497 32.92 -13.77 -29.55
N ILE A 498 32.31 -13.53 -30.72
CA ILE A 498 31.10 -14.24 -31.18
C ILE A 498 31.37 -15.76 -31.29
N ASN A 499 32.51 -16.15 -31.86
CA ASN A 499 32.92 -17.56 -31.92
C ASN A 499 33.15 -18.14 -30.53
N SER A 500 33.60 -17.33 -29.58
CA SER A 500 33.79 -17.71 -28.18
C SER A 500 32.49 -17.99 -27.41
N LEU A 501 31.35 -17.49 -27.93
CA LEU A 501 30.00 -17.71 -27.40
C LEU A 501 29.33 -18.98 -27.97
N GLN A 502 29.97 -19.66 -28.94
CA GLN A 502 29.49 -20.93 -29.54
C GLN A 502 29.16 -22.02 -28.51
N CYS A 503 29.71 -21.96 -27.30
CA CYS A 503 29.44 -22.96 -26.26
C CYS A 503 28.04 -22.82 -25.61
N HIS A 504 27.39 -21.65 -25.75
CA HIS A 504 26.10 -21.36 -25.11
C HIS A 504 24.90 -21.51 -26.04
N PHE A 505 25.10 -21.34 -27.34
CA PHE A 505 24.13 -21.72 -28.36
C PHE A 505 24.26 -23.23 -28.63
N GLY A 506 23.15 -23.90 -28.95
CA GLY A 506 23.18 -25.34 -29.26
C GLY A 506 24.05 -25.66 -30.49
N LYS A 507 23.88 -26.85 -31.09
CA LYS A 507 24.72 -27.41 -32.18
C LYS A 507 24.90 -26.56 -33.46
N LEU A 508 24.39 -25.33 -33.52
CA LEU A 508 24.50 -24.42 -34.65
C LEU A 508 25.19 -23.12 -34.19
N SER A 509 26.11 -22.62 -35.00
CA SER A 509 26.70 -21.29 -34.85
C SER A 509 25.65 -20.19 -35.09
N PHE A 510 25.85 -19.01 -34.49
CA PHE A 510 24.94 -17.87 -34.66
C PHE A 510 24.72 -17.51 -36.16
N GLY A 511 25.75 -17.67 -36.99
CA GLY A 511 25.65 -17.49 -38.44
C GLY A 511 24.84 -18.56 -39.19
N GLU A 512 24.70 -19.76 -38.63
CA GLU A 512 23.81 -20.80 -39.17
C GLU A 512 22.36 -20.58 -38.77
N ILE A 513 22.11 -20.03 -37.57
CA ILE A 513 20.76 -19.67 -37.10
C ILE A 513 20.16 -18.55 -37.97
N LEU A 514 20.97 -17.56 -38.34
CA LEU A 514 20.56 -16.45 -39.22
C LEU A 514 20.24 -16.88 -40.66
N LYS A 515 20.68 -18.07 -41.09
CA LYS A 515 20.41 -18.63 -42.43
C LYS A 515 19.14 -19.48 -42.49
N ILE A 516 18.44 -19.68 -41.37
CA ILE A 516 17.22 -20.46 -41.33
C ILE A 516 16.06 -19.60 -41.87
N GLU A 517 15.54 -19.97 -43.03
CA GLU A 517 14.50 -19.22 -43.75
C GLU A 517 13.16 -19.11 -43.00
N SER A 518 12.94 -20.00 -42.03
CA SER A 518 11.76 -20.02 -41.16
C SER A 518 12.13 -19.49 -39.77
N PRO A 519 11.69 -18.27 -39.42
CA PRO A 519 11.98 -17.66 -38.11
C PRO A 519 11.48 -18.53 -36.94
N TYR A 520 10.39 -19.25 -37.16
CA TYR A 520 9.81 -20.19 -36.21
C TYR A 520 10.73 -21.39 -35.92
N GLU A 521 11.40 -21.95 -36.95
CA GLU A 521 12.34 -23.06 -36.74
C GLU A 521 13.68 -22.58 -36.16
N ALA A 522 14.14 -21.38 -36.53
CA ALA A 522 15.31 -20.76 -35.91
C ALA A 522 15.11 -20.58 -34.39
N TYR A 523 13.96 -20.04 -34.00
CA TYR A 523 13.53 -19.88 -32.61
C TYR A 523 13.37 -21.25 -31.92
N ARG A 524 12.61 -22.18 -32.51
CA ARG A 524 12.36 -23.51 -31.93
C ARG A 524 13.66 -24.32 -31.70
N LEU A 525 14.68 -24.14 -32.53
CA LEU A 525 15.99 -24.77 -32.38
C LEU A 525 16.86 -24.09 -31.30
N ALA A 526 16.73 -22.77 -31.12
CA ALA A 526 17.42 -22.02 -30.07
C ALA A 526 16.85 -22.29 -28.66
N VAL A 527 15.53 -22.50 -28.54
CA VAL A 527 14.80 -22.54 -27.25
C VAL A 527 14.71 -23.92 -26.60
N ARG A 528 15.31 -24.97 -27.18
CA ARG A 528 15.01 -26.38 -26.85
C ARG A 528 15.39 -26.88 -25.44
N ARG A 529 15.68 -26.00 -24.47
CA ARG A 529 15.91 -26.37 -23.06
C ARG A 529 14.92 -25.85 -22.01
N ASN A 530 14.05 -24.86 -22.28
CA ASN A 530 13.10 -24.39 -21.26
C ASN A 530 11.65 -24.83 -21.56
N LYS A 531 11.13 -25.75 -20.74
CA LYS A 531 9.83 -26.45 -20.91
C LYS A 531 8.62 -25.69 -20.36
N SER A 532 8.61 -24.36 -20.38
CA SER A 532 7.53 -23.60 -19.75
C SER A 532 7.36 -22.20 -20.34
N HIS A 533 6.61 -22.05 -21.45
CA HIS A 533 5.94 -20.78 -21.76
C HIS A 533 4.71 -21.00 -22.67
N PRO A 534 3.62 -20.20 -22.52
CA PRO A 534 2.35 -20.41 -23.23
C PRO A 534 2.29 -19.73 -24.61
N ALA A 535 1.36 -20.19 -25.45
CA ALA A 535 1.28 -19.89 -26.88
C ALA A 535 0.83 -18.47 -27.29
N HIS A 536 0.63 -17.53 -26.35
CA HIS A 536 0.14 -16.18 -26.67
C HIS A 536 1.25 -15.26 -27.21
N ASP A 537 2.50 -15.46 -26.78
CA ASP A 537 3.67 -14.64 -27.18
C ASP A 537 4.14 -14.94 -28.63
N LEU A 538 3.62 -16.02 -29.24
CA LEU A 538 3.96 -16.44 -30.61
C LEU A 538 3.34 -15.57 -31.72
N VAL A 539 2.32 -14.78 -31.39
CA VAL A 539 1.61 -13.94 -32.38
C VAL A 539 2.32 -12.59 -32.53
N GLU A 540 2.77 -11.98 -31.43
CA GLU A 540 3.46 -10.67 -31.40
C GLU A 540 4.87 -10.74 -32.02
N ALA A 541 5.61 -11.81 -31.77
CA ALA A 541 6.91 -12.07 -32.40
C ALA A 541 6.81 -12.19 -33.94
N LYS A 542 5.69 -12.71 -34.45
CA LYS A 542 5.47 -12.96 -35.88
C LYS A 542 5.23 -11.66 -36.66
N ASP A 543 4.57 -10.69 -36.04
CA ASP A 543 4.30 -9.38 -36.64
C ASP A 543 5.54 -8.48 -36.59
N THR A 544 6.29 -8.50 -35.49
CA THR A 544 7.57 -7.77 -35.35
C THR A 544 8.64 -8.24 -36.34
N LEU A 545 8.75 -9.56 -36.59
CA LEU A 545 9.70 -10.13 -37.57
C LEU A 545 9.28 -9.91 -39.03
N LYS A 546 7.99 -9.70 -39.28
CA LYS A 546 7.47 -9.36 -40.60
C LYS A 546 7.83 -7.94 -40.99
N ASP A 547 7.80 -7.01 -40.03
CA ASP A 547 8.19 -5.62 -40.21
C ASP A 547 9.70 -5.49 -40.46
N ILE A 548 10.53 -6.28 -39.78
CA ILE A 548 11.99 -6.35 -40.03
C ILE A 548 12.29 -6.85 -41.45
N ARG A 549 11.56 -7.85 -41.95
CA ARG A 549 11.73 -8.39 -43.32
C ARG A 549 11.37 -7.38 -44.41
N MET A 550 10.46 -6.45 -44.12
CA MET A 550 10.09 -5.37 -45.03
C MET A 550 11.10 -4.21 -45.04
N ALA A 551 11.95 -4.10 -44.02
CA ALA A 551 12.97 -3.06 -43.89
C ALA A 551 14.35 -3.42 -44.47
N LEU A 552 14.58 -4.66 -44.91
CA LEU A 552 15.86 -5.11 -45.49
C LEU A 552 16.05 -4.58 -46.93
N PRO A 553 17.15 -3.86 -47.25
CA PRO A 553 17.58 -3.69 -48.63
C PRO A 553 18.26 -4.97 -49.14
N LYS A 554 18.21 -5.17 -50.47
CA LYS A 554 18.65 -6.40 -51.14
C LYS A 554 20.18 -6.56 -51.32
N GLU A 555 21.01 -5.68 -50.77
CA GLU A 555 22.46 -5.71 -51.00
C GLU A 555 23.28 -5.64 -49.71
N ASP A 556 24.39 -6.39 -49.72
CA ASP A 556 25.33 -6.65 -48.62
C ASP A 556 26.20 -5.43 -48.27
N ASP A 557 25.64 -4.45 -47.54
CA ASP A 557 26.43 -3.40 -46.91
C ASP A 557 26.81 -3.76 -45.46
N PRO A 558 28.10 -3.75 -45.07
CA PRO A 558 28.56 -4.14 -43.73
C PRO A 558 28.05 -3.27 -42.57
N GLU A 559 27.84 -1.97 -42.78
CA GLU A 559 27.25 -1.07 -41.77
C GLU A 559 25.75 -1.38 -41.58
N THR A 560 25.04 -1.58 -42.69
CA THR A 560 23.64 -2.01 -42.67
C THR A 560 23.46 -3.38 -41.99
N LEU A 561 24.38 -4.33 -42.21
CA LEU A 561 24.39 -5.63 -41.52
C LEU A 561 24.66 -5.52 -40.01
N ALA A 562 25.43 -4.53 -39.57
CA ALA A 562 25.67 -4.27 -38.15
C ALA A 562 24.39 -3.74 -37.47
N ASP A 563 23.68 -2.81 -38.11
CA ASP A 563 22.40 -2.28 -37.64
C ASP A 563 21.29 -3.35 -37.64
N ILE A 564 21.25 -4.21 -38.66
CA ILE A 564 20.34 -5.37 -38.73
C ILE A 564 20.65 -6.38 -37.62
N ARG A 565 21.93 -6.65 -37.33
CA ARG A 565 22.35 -7.52 -36.22
C ARG A 565 21.92 -6.93 -34.87
N GLN A 566 22.06 -5.62 -34.69
CA GLN A 566 21.63 -4.91 -33.50
C GLN A 566 20.11 -4.99 -33.31
N SER A 567 19.35 -4.81 -34.39
CA SER A 567 17.89 -4.89 -34.39
C SER A 567 17.37 -6.30 -34.13
N LEU A 568 17.97 -7.34 -34.71
CA LEU A 568 17.64 -8.75 -34.44
C LEU A 568 17.99 -9.17 -33.00
N LEU A 569 19.11 -8.68 -32.45
CA LEU A 569 19.47 -8.91 -31.06
C LEU A 569 18.47 -8.21 -30.11
N SER A 570 17.98 -7.02 -30.46
CA SER A 570 16.94 -6.35 -29.67
C SER A 570 15.61 -7.11 -29.67
N SER A 571 15.18 -7.65 -30.82
CA SER A 571 13.86 -8.28 -30.96
C SER A 571 13.81 -9.72 -30.44
N VAL A 572 14.89 -10.50 -30.59
CA VAL A 572 14.91 -11.90 -30.12
C VAL A 572 15.01 -12.00 -28.60
N TRP A 573 15.55 -10.96 -27.95
CA TRP A 573 15.79 -10.96 -26.49
C TRP A 573 14.68 -10.27 -25.71
N TYR A 574 13.93 -9.33 -26.31
CA TYR A 574 12.77 -8.69 -25.66
C TYR A 574 11.63 -9.68 -25.37
N ASP A 575 11.46 -10.70 -26.22
CA ASP A 575 10.44 -11.75 -26.05
C ASP A 575 10.90 -12.91 -25.14
N TYR A 576 12.14 -12.89 -24.64
CA TYR A 576 12.74 -14.00 -23.88
C TYR A 576 12.74 -13.80 -22.35
N TRP A 577 12.32 -12.62 -21.87
CA TRP A 577 12.21 -12.25 -20.47
C TRP A 577 10.82 -11.67 -20.16
#